data_AF-A0A227NVC2-F1
#
_entry.id   AF-A0A227NVC2-F1
#
_cell.length_a   1.000
_cell.length_b   1.000
_cell.length_c   1.000
_cell.angle_alpha   90.00
_cell.angle_beta   90.00
_cell.angle_gamma   90.00
#
_symmetry.space_group_name_H-M   'P 1'
#
loop_
_entity.id
_entity.type
_entity.pdbx_description
1 polymer ?
#
loop_
_entity_poly.entity_id
_entity_poly.type
_entity_poly.pdbx_seq_one_letter_code
_entity_poly.pdbx_strand_id
1 'polypeptide(L)'
;MKYLILTVIKMYWNFIPQSKRRKCIFKKSCSNYVFDITQKEGFLKGLKAFQFRYKNCRGNFQSFKNPINNRVQIILPSQLVIDSEEIADRLIN
;
A
#
# COMPACT_ATOMS: atom_id res chain seq x y z
N MET A 1 -12.53 -12.46 14.72
CA MET A 1 -11.44 -11.85 15.53
C MET A 1 -10.66 -10.79 14.73
N LYS A 2 -11.26 -9.61 14.45
CA LYS A 2 -10.59 -8.54 13.66
C LYS A 2 -9.88 -7.48 14.52
N TYR A 3 -10.19 -7.43 15.81
CA TYR A 3 -9.75 -6.38 16.71
C TYR A 3 -8.24 -6.37 16.96
N LEU A 4 -7.55 -7.52 16.98
CA LEU A 4 -6.11 -7.59 17.19
C LEU A 4 -5.32 -6.70 16.21
N ILE A 5 -5.52 -6.89 14.90
CA ILE A 5 -4.86 -6.08 13.86
C ILE A 5 -5.26 -4.61 13.98
N LEU A 6 -6.56 -4.32 14.21
CA LEU A 6 -7.05 -2.94 14.31
C LEU A 6 -6.43 -2.22 15.52
N THR A 7 -6.32 -2.88 16.67
CA THR A 7 -5.70 -2.33 17.88
C THR A 7 -4.22 -2.06 17.67
N VAL A 8 -3.48 -2.99 17.06
CA VAL A 8 -2.06 -2.79 16.72
C VAL A 8 -1.87 -1.58 15.78
N ILE A 9 -2.72 -1.46 14.75
CA ILE A 9 -2.65 -0.32 13.83
C ILE A 9 -2.98 1.01 14.53
N LYS A 10 -4.01 1.04 15.38
CA LYS A 10 -4.37 2.22 16.15
C LYS A 10 -3.26 2.63 17.12
N MET A 11 -2.64 1.67 17.82
CA MET A 11 -1.48 1.93 18.67
C MET A 11 -0.34 2.54 17.84
N TYR A 12 0.00 1.94 16.70
CA TYR A 12 1.00 2.49 15.78
C TYR A 12 0.68 3.92 15.36
N TRP A 13 -0.58 4.26 15.08
CA TRP A 13 -0.97 5.63 14.75
C TRP A 13 -0.80 6.61 15.90
N ASN A 14 -1.05 6.16 17.13
CA ASN A 14 -0.86 6.96 18.34
C ASN A 14 0.62 7.21 18.64
N PHE A 15 1.49 6.21 18.42
CA PHE A 15 2.92 6.35 18.67
C PHE A 15 3.67 7.09 17.56
N ILE A 16 3.26 6.95 16.29
CA ILE A 16 3.99 7.51 15.14
C ILE A 16 3.10 8.49 14.37
N PRO A 17 3.38 9.81 14.42
CA PRO A 17 2.58 10.81 13.72
C PRO A 17 2.73 10.65 12.21
N GLN A 18 1.70 11.03 11.45
CA GLN A 18 1.64 10.83 10.00
C GLN A 18 2.85 11.41 9.25
N SER A 19 3.39 12.54 9.71
CA SER A 19 4.57 13.20 9.14
C SER A 19 5.86 12.36 9.22
N LYS A 20 5.97 11.47 10.21
CA LYS A 20 7.15 10.61 10.43
C LYS A 20 7.00 9.22 9.80
N ARG A 21 5.84 8.91 9.20
CA ARG A 21 5.59 7.59 8.60
C ARG A 21 6.27 7.50 7.23
N ARG A 22 6.73 6.31 6.87
CA ARG A 22 7.34 6.04 5.55
C ARG A 22 6.33 6.36 4.44
N LYS A 23 6.80 7.06 3.41
CA LYS A 23 5.98 7.37 2.23
C LYS A 23 5.71 6.09 1.44
N CYS A 24 4.44 5.80 1.16
CA CYS A 24 4.03 4.61 0.42
C CYS A 24 4.13 4.82 -1.11
N ILE A 25 4.11 3.72 -1.87
CA ILE A 25 4.00 3.75 -3.33
C ILE A 25 2.57 4.06 -3.76
N PHE A 26 1.60 3.53 -3.02
CA PHE A 26 0.18 3.77 -3.27
C PHE A 26 -0.29 5.06 -2.61
N LYS A 27 -1.35 5.66 -3.16
CA LYS A 27 -2.04 6.83 -2.55
C LYS A 27 -2.47 6.55 -1.11
N LYS A 28 -2.99 5.34 -0.88
CA LYS A 28 -3.36 4.87 0.46
C LYS A 28 -2.16 4.27 1.18
N SER A 29 -1.91 4.74 2.41
CA SER A 29 -0.84 4.20 3.26
C SER A 29 -1.04 2.72 3.55
N CYS A 30 0.06 1.99 3.78
CA CYS A 30 0.00 0.54 4.08
C CYS A 30 -0.87 0.25 5.31
N SER A 31 -0.74 1.04 6.39
CA SER A 31 -1.54 0.86 7.60
C SER A 31 -3.02 1.12 7.35
N ASN A 32 -3.39 2.16 6.59
CA ASN A 32 -4.79 2.47 6.31
C ASN A 32 -5.41 1.41 5.38
N TYR A 33 -4.65 0.91 4.41
CA TYR A 33 -5.11 -0.17 3.54
C TYR A 33 -5.43 -1.45 4.33
N VAL A 34 -4.50 -1.88 5.20
CA VAL A 34 -4.70 -3.07 6.04
C VAL A 34 -5.86 -2.85 7.02
N PHE A 35 -5.96 -1.66 7.62
CA PHE A 35 -7.06 -1.33 8.53
C PHE A 35 -8.43 -1.50 7.85
N ASP A 36 -8.61 -0.90 6.68
CA ASP A 36 -9.89 -0.93 5.96
C ASP A 36 -10.25 -2.34 5.48
N ILE A 37 -9.30 -3.09 4.93
CA ILE A 37 -9.53 -4.48 4.51
C ILE A 37 -9.87 -5.35 5.74
N THR A 38 -9.14 -5.18 6.84
CA THR A 38 -9.42 -5.91 8.09
C THR A 38 -10.81 -5.58 8.64
N GLN A 39 -11.24 -4.32 8.54
CA GLN A 39 -12.54 -3.87 9.02
C GLN A 39 -13.69 -4.47 8.20
N LYS A 40 -13.53 -4.47 6.87
CA LYS A 40 -14.53 -4.92 5.89
C LYS A 40 -14.59 -6.45 5.74
N GLU A 41 -13.43 -7.08 5.56
CA GLU A 41 -13.33 -8.49 5.18
C GLU A 41 -12.80 -9.40 6.31
N GLY A 42 -12.39 -8.82 7.44
CA GLY A 42 -11.92 -9.56 8.60
C GLY A 42 -10.42 -9.87 8.60
N PHE A 43 -10.00 -10.63 9.61
CA PHE A 43 -8.59 -10.80 9.99
C PHE A 43 -7.72 -11.45 8.91
N LEU A 44 -8.18 -12.56 8.32
CA LEU A 44 -7.39 -13.31 7.33
C LEU A 44 -7.11 -12.48 6.09
N LYS A 45 -8.11 -11.73 5.62
CA LYS A 45 -7.96 -10.81 4.49
C LYS A 45 -7.07 -9.62 4.86
N GLY A 46 -7.19 -9.12 6.08
CA GLY A 46 -6.26 -8.14 6.66
C GLY A 46 -4.80 -8.59 6.62
N LEU A 47 -4.51 -9.83 7.05
CA LEU A 47 -3.16 -10.37 7.05
C LEU A 47 -2.61 -10.54 5.62
N LYS A 48 -3.42 -11.05 4.68
CA LYS A 48 -3.05 -11.13 3.26
C LYS A 48 -2.78 -9.74 2.67
N ALA A 49 -3.62 -8.75 2.99
CA ALA A 49 -3.41 -7.36 2.60
C ALA A 49 -2.10 -6.79 3.15
N PHE A 50 -1.76 -7.10 4.40
CA PHE A 50 -0.48 -6.70 4.99
C PHE A 50 0.71 -7.34 4.27
N GLN A 51 0.67 -8.66 4.04
CA GLN A 51 1.72 -9.38 3.33
C GLN A 51 1.95 -8.82 1.92
N PHE A 52 0.87 -8.56 1.17
CA PHE A 52 0.94 -7.95 -0.15
C PHE A 52 1.62 -6.59 -0.11
N ARG A 53 1.20 -5.70 0.80
CA ARG A 53 1.80 -4.36 0.96
C ARG A 53 3.25 -4.45 1.42
N TYR A 54 3.58 -5.37 2.31
CA TYR A 54 4.94 -5.57 2.80
C TYR A 54 5.89 -5.97 1.67
N LYS A 55 5.45 -6.88 0.78
CA LYS A 55 6.24 -7.32 -0.37
C LYS A 55 6.40 -6.21 -1.42
N ASN A 56 5.33 -5.46 -1.70
CA ASN A 56 5.31 -4.54 -2.82
C ASN A 56 5.76 -3.10 -2.51
N CYS A 57 5.67 -2.64 -1.25
CA CYS A 57 6.00 -1.26 -0.89
C CYS A 57 7.46 -1.02 -0.49
N ARG A 58 8.29 -2.07 -0.32
CA ARG A 58 9.62 -1.97 0.31
C ARG A 58 10.79 -1.70 -0.66
N GLY A 59 10.55 -1.60 -1.96
CA GLY A 59 11.59 -1.30 -2.96
C GLY A 59 11.41 -2.13 -4.24
N ASN A 60 12.34 -2.00 -5.19
CA ASN A 60 12.43 -2.78 -6.44
C ASN A 60 11.20 -2.68 -7.36
N PHE A 61 10.41 -1.62 -7.23
CA PHE A 61 9.40 -1.29 -8.22
C PHE A 61 10.03 -0.44 -9.32
N GLN A 62 9.54 -0.59 -10.55
CA GLN A 62 10.07 0.13 -11.72
C GLN A 62 8.93 0.89 -12.37
N SER A 63 9.12 2.19 -12.60
CA SER A 63 8.21 2.97 -13.42
C SER A 63 8.59 2.80 -14.89
N PHE A 64 7.59 2.70 -15.75
CA PHE A 64 7.77 2.68 -17.19
C PHE A 64 6.60 3.38 -17.86
N LYS A 65 6.85 3.88 -19.07
CA LYS A 65 5.78 4.43 -19.91
C LYS A 65 5.26 3.30 -20.78
N ASN A 66 3.98 2.98 -20.66
CA ASN A 66 3.38 1.93 -21.45
C ASN A 66 3.28 2.39 -22.93
N PRO A 67 3.84 1.63 -23.89
CA PRO A 67 3.92 2.05 -25.29
C PRO A 67 2.56 2.03 -26.01
N ILE A 68 1.55 1.36 -25.46
CA ILE A 68 0.22 1.22 -26.06
C ILE A 68 -0.66 2.44 -25.74
N ASN A 69 -0.71 2.83 -24.46
CA ASN A 69 -1.61 3.89 -23.98
C ASN A 69 -0.87 5.16 -23.53
N ASN A 70 0.46 5.17 -23.62
CA ASN A 70 1.32 6.29 -23.24
C ASN A 70 1.22 6.72 -21.76
N ARG A 71 0.63 5.90 -20.89
CA ARG A 71 0.47 6.16 -19.44
C ARG A 71 1.69 5.69 -18.66
N VAL A 72 1.99 6.37 -17.57
CA VAL A 72 3.01 5.92 -16.60
C VAL A 72 2.42 4.81 -15.75
N GLN A 73 3.07 3.66 -15.75
CA GLN A 73 2.72 2.49 -14.97
C GLN A 73 3.90 2.08 -14.09
N ILE A 74 3.62 1.38 -13.00
CA ILE A 74 4.65 0.80 -12.13
C ILE A 74 4.52 -0.71 -12.11
N ILE A 75 5.65 -1.39 -12.35
CA ILE A 75 5.81 -2.82 -12.10
C ILE A 75 6.21 -3.00 -10.64
N LEU A 76 5.36 -3.66 -9.86
CA LEU A 76 5.64 -4.01 -8.48
C LEU A 76 6.57 -5.25 -8.39
N PRO A 77 7.25 -5.47 -7.26
CA PRO A 77 8.05 -6.68 -7.02
C PRO A 77 7.29 -8.01 -7.22
N SER A 78 5.96 -8.00 -7.03
CA SER A 78 5.11 -9.14 -7.34
C SER A 78 4.81 -9.32 -8.84
N GLN A 79 5.50 -8.61 -9.74
CA GLN A 79 5.26 -8.58 -11.18
C GLN A 79 3.85 -8.07 -11.56
N LEU A 80 3.24 -7.30 -10.67
CA LEU A 80 1.91 -6.75 -10.88
C LEU A 80 2.06 -5.32 -11.40
N VAL A 81 1.43 -5.04 -12.52
CA VAL A 81 1.42 -3.71 -13.15
C VAL A 81 0.27 -2.91 -12.58
N ILE A 82 0.57 -1.74 -12.04
CA ILE A 82 -0.43 -0.80 -11.51
C ILE A 82 -0.37 0.53 -12.27
N ASP A 83 -1.54 1.13 -12.47
CA ASP A 83 -1.69 2.42 -13.15
C ASP A 83 -1.38 3.59 -12.21
N SER A 84 -1.02 4.73 -12.82
CA SER A 84 -0.79 6.02 -12.14
C SER A 84 -1.92 6.44 -11.21
N GLU A 85 -3.15 6.00 -11.45
CA GLU A 85 -4.31 6.33 -10.62
C GLU A 85 -4.21 5.76 -9.19
N GLU A 86 -3.55 4.61 -9.02
CA GLU A 86 -3.38 3.94 -7.72
C GLU A 86 -2.10 4.37 -6.99
N ILE A 87 -1.15 4.93 -7.74
CA ILE A 87 0.19 5.31 -7.29
C ILE A 87 0.16 6.71 -6.68
N ALA A 88 1.00 6.95 -5.67
CA ALA A 88 1.20 8.24 -5.06
C ALA A 88 1.83 9.23 -6.07
N ASP A 89 1.27 10.43 -6.15
CA ASP A 89 1.62 11.45 -7.15
C ASP A 89 3.12 11.78 -7.21
N ARG A 90 3.81 11.68 -6.07
CA ARG A 90 5.27 11.87 -5.96
C ARG A 90 6.14 10.89 -6.76
N LEU A 91 5.57 9.82 -7.32
CA LEU A 91 6.28 8.81 -8.12
C LEU A 91 5.96 8.92 -9.62
N ILE A 92 5.06 9.84 -9.99
CA ILE A 92 4.60 10.05 -11.37
C ILE A 92 5.22 11.33 -11.96
N ASN A 93 5.52 12.32 -11.10
CA ASN A 93 6.18 13.58 -11.44
C ASN A 93 7.69 13.55 -11.25
#